data_AF-A0A229R1M0-F1
#
_entry.id   AF-A0A229R1M0-F1
#
_cell.length_a   1.000
_cell.length_b   1.000
_cell.length_c   1.000
_cell.angle_alpha   90.00
_cell.angle_beta   90.00
_cell.angle_gamma   90.00
#
_symmetry.space_group_name_H-M   'P 1'
#
loop_
_entity.id
_entity.type
_entity.pdbx_description
1 polymer ?
#
loop_
_entity_poly.entity_id
_entity_poly.type
_entity_poly.pdbx_seq_one_letter_code
_entity_poly.pdbx_strand_id
1 'polypeptide(L)'
;MLERVNVRSVRPELLNRLHENDPGLAAELLADPTVLRRNHVALDWGGAWRLDTGGSVLGDPLEVSVHFAARIPVRPVRLIAEGCGLSRAEVESLLAEGKVVSAVRLSGKVSGDFTFTLGPGLKTRRVAR
;
A
#
# COMPACT_ATOMS: atom_id res chain seq x y z
N MET A 1 29.39 7.01 6.15
CA MET A 1 29.61 7.65 7.47
C MET A 1 28.25 7.91 8.09
N LEU A 2 27.91 7.29 9.23
CA LEU A 2 26.76 7.73 10.02
C LEU A 2 27.22 8.90 10.88
N GLU A 3 26.65 10.08 10.64
CA GLU A 3 26.93 11.27 11.43
C GLU A 3 26.10 11.21 12.72
N ARG A 4 26.76 11.37 13.88
CA ARG A 4 26.07 11.39 15.18
C ARG A 4 25.31 12.70 15.33
N VAL A 5 23.99 12.62 15.36
CA VAL A 5 23.12 13.79 15.61
C VAL A 5 22.95 13.96 17.12
N ASN A 6 23.27 15.14 17.64
CA ASN A 6 23.00 15.48 19.04
C ASN A 6 21.50 15.62 19.28
N VAL A 7 20.96 14.82 20.20
CA VAL A 7 19.56 14.86 20.64
C VAL A 7 19.46 15.49 22.03
N ARG A 8 18.51 16.43 22.21
CA ARG A 8 18.31 17.13 23.50
C ARG A 8 17.77 16.23 24.60
N SER A 9 16.88 15.29 24.28
CA SER A 9 16.38 14.27 25.20
C SER A 9 15.73 13.13 24.42
N VAL A 10 15.80 11.91 24.95
CA VAL A 10 15.11 10.71 24.44
C VAL A 10 14.40 10.08 25.63
N ARG A 11 13.15 9.64 25.43
CA ARG A 11 12.40 8.94 26.49
C ARG A 11 13.11 7.62 26.85
N PRO A 12 13.27 7.27 28.14
CA PRO A 12 14.01 6.07 28.55
C PRO A 12 13.48 4.79 27.92
N GLU A 13 12.16 4.66 27.76
CA GLU A 13 11.52 3.48 27.19
C GLU A 13 11.86 3.34 25.70
N LEU A 14 11.91 4.46 24.98
CA LEU A 14 12.33 4.49 23.58
C LEU A 14 13.81 4.13 23.45
N LEU A 15 14.66 4.65 24.35
CA LEU A 15 16.09 4.33 24.35
C LEU A 15 16.34 2.84 24.60
N ASN A 16 15.60 2.23 25.53
CA ASN A 16 15.70 0.80 25.80
C ASN A 16 15.30 -0.03 24.59
N ARG A 17 14.16 0.27 23.96
CA ARG A 17 13.72 -0.41 22.72
C ARG A 17 14.74 -0.26 21.58
N LEU A 18 15.39 0.91 21.47
CA LEU A 18 16.48 1.13 20.50
C LEU A 18 17.72 0.28 20.83
N HIS A 19 18.13 0.19 22.10
CA HIS A 19 19.26 -0.65 22.52
C HIS A 19 18.99 -2.14 22.32
N GLU A 20 17.75 -2.57 22.54
CA GLU A 20 17.32 -3.96 22.37
C GLU A 20 17.12 -4.35 20.90
N ASN A 21 17.24 -3.40 19.96
CA ASN A 21 16.89 -3.58 18.55
C ASN A 21 15.48 -4.16 18.39
N ASP A 22 14.52 -3.61 19.13
CA ASP A 22 13.14 -4.09 19.14
C ASP A 22 12.56 -4.14 17.71
N PRO A 23 12.19 -5.34 17.20
CA PRO A 23 11.63 -5.49 15.85
C PRO A 23 10.28 -4.78 15.69
N GLY A 24 9.49 -4.63 16.76
CA GLY A 24 8.25 -3.85 16.75
C GLY A 24 8.53 -2.36 16.55
N LEU A 25 9.56 -1.82 17.21
CA LEU A 25 9.99 -0.44 17.02
C LEU A 25 10.51 -0.23 15.59
N ALA A 26 11.27 -1.20 15.05
CA ALA A 26 11.74 -1.14 13.68
C ALA A 26 10.57 -1.09 12.68
N ALA A 27 9.54 -1.92 12.87
CA ALA A 27 8.33 -1.92 12.04
C ALA A 27 7.57 -0.58 12.12
N GLU A 28 7.42 -0.01 13.32
CA GLU A 28 6.82 1.31 13.52
C GLU A 28 7.57 2.42 12.75
N LEU A 29 8.90 2.45 12.86
CA LEU A 29 9.74 3.46 12.20
C LEU A 29 9.77 3.28 10.67
N LEU A 30 9.77 2.04 10.18
CA LEU A 30 9.71 1.75 8.74
C LEU A 30 8.34 2.12 8.12
N ALA A 31 7.27 2.16 8.92
CA ALA A 31 5.98 2.65 8.48
C ALA A 31 5.87 4.19 8.48
N ASP A 32 6.76 4.92 9.17
CA ASP A 32 6.73 6.39 9.25
C ASP A 32 7.27 7.05 7.96
N PRO A 33 6.42 7.78 7.19
CA PRO A 33 6.84 8.46 5.97
C PRO A 33 7.97 9.48 6.18
N THR A 34 8.06 10.08 7.36
CA THR A 34 9.10 11.06 7.72
C THR A 34 10.46 10.39 7.82
N VAL A 35 10.52 9.22 8.45
CA VAL A 35 11.72 8.40 8.58
C VAL A 35 12.18 7.93 7.21
N LEU A 36 11.26 7.42 6.37
CA LEU A 36 11.59 6.97 5.02
C LEU A 36 12.13 8.11 4.14
N ARG A 37 11.49 9.28 4.17
CA ARG A 37 11.91 10.45 3.39
C ARG A 37 13.28 10.96 3.83
N ARG A 38 13.52 11.05 5.14
CA ARG A 38 14.79 11.55 5.70
C ARG A 38 15.97 10.62 5.40
N ASN A 39 15.73 9.31 5.34
CA ASN A 39 16.76 8.31 5.08
C ASN A 39 16.84 7.89 3.61
N HIS A 40 16.05 8.50 2.72
CA HIS A 40 15.97 8.15 1.30
C HIS A 40 15.72 6.64 1.07
N VAL A 41 14.98 6.00 1.97
CA VAL A 41 14.67 4.57 1.90
C VAL A 41 13.40 4.37 1.09
N ALA A 42 13.53 3.65 -0.03
CA ALA A 42 12.40 3.09 -0.75
C ALA A 42 12.22 1.63 -0.32
N LEU A 43 11.12 1.34 0.37
CA LEU A 43 10.77 -0.04 0.70
C LEU A 43 10.12 -0.69 -0.53
N ASP A 44 10.61 -1.88 -0.89
CA ASP A 44 9.93 -2.75 -1.83
C ASP A 44 8.79 -3.46 -1.08
N TRP A 45 7.57 -3.21 -1.54
CA TRP A 45 6.36 -3.75 -0.95
C TRP A 45 5.79 -4.92 -1.76
N GLY A 46 6.58 -5.48 -2.70
CA GLY A 46 6.22 -6.69 -3.42
C GLY A 46 5.83 -7.81 -2.45
N GLY A 47 4.61 -8.33 -2.59
CA GLY A 47 4.08 -9.41 -1.75
C GLY A 47 3.60 -9.00 -0.35
N ALA A 48 3.65 -7.71 0.02
CA ALA A 48 3.18 -7.22 1.32
C ALA A 48 1.67 -6.88 1.36
N TRP A 49 0.99 -7.08 0.24
CA TRP A 49 -0.45 -6.90 0.05
C TRP A 49 -0.98 -8.03 -0.83
N ARG A 50 -2.27 -8.35 -0.68
CA ARG A 50 -2.96 -9.33 -1.52
C ARG A 50 -4.26 -8.71 -2.01
N LEU A 51 -4.57 -8.99 -3.27
CA LEU A 51 -5.82 -8.60 -3.91
C LEU A 51 -6.73 -9.83 -3.97
N ASP A 52 -7.86 -9.77 -3.28
CA ASP A 52 -8.90 -10.79 -3.38
C ASP A 52 -10.00 -10.28 -4.31
N THR A 53 -10.36 -11.11 -5.30
CA THR A 53 -11.35 -10.78 -6.34
C THR A 53 -12.72 -11.40 -6.05
N GLY A 54 -12.94 -11.92 -4.84
CA GLY A 54 -14.26 -12.39 -4.40
C GLY A 54 -14.86 -13.53 -5.25
N GLY A 55 -14.06 -14.17 -6.11
CA GLY A 55 -14.51 -15.25 -6.99
C GLY A 55 -15.46 -14.83 -8.12
N SER A 56 -15.66 -13.53 -8.38
CA SER A 56 -16.68 -13.10 -9.34
C SER A 56 -16.36 -13.54 -10.77
N VAL A 57 -17.41 -14.00 -11.45
CA VAL A 57 -17.39 -14.60 -12.79
C VAL A 57 -17.57 -13.49 -13.82
N LEU A 58 -16.81 -13.58 -14.92
CA LEU A 58 -16.79 -12.62 -16.03
C LEU A 58 -18.19 -12.11 -16.41
N GLY A 59 -18.52 -10.86 -16.07
CA GLY A 59 -19.76 -10.20 -16.48
C GLY A 59 -20.34 -9.22 -15.46
N ASP A 60 -20.15 -9.47 -14.16
CA ASP A 60 -20.67 -8.64 -13.07
C ASP A 60 -19.65 -7.61 -12.57
N PRO A 61 -20.09 -6.52 -11.88
CA PRO A 61 -19.19 -5.61 -11.19
C PRO A 61 -18.28 -6.40 -10.25
N LEU A 62 -16.97 -6.34 -10.49
CA LEU A 62 -16.00 -7.11 -9.71
C LEU A 62 -15.68 -6.33 -8.44
N GLU A 63 -16.18 -6.81 -7.31
CA GLU A 63 -15.76 -6.31 -6.00
C GLU A 63 -14.37 -6.88 -5.66
N VAL A 64 -13.44 -5.97 -5.36
CA VAL A 64 -12.05 -6.28 -5.08
C VAL A 64 -11.70 -5.77 -3.69
N SER A 65 -11.31 -6.69 -2.81
CA SER A 65 -10.83 -6.36 -1.46
C SER A 65 -9.30 -6.39 -1.43
N VAL A 66 -8.72 -5.32 -0.90
CA VAL A 66 -7.28 -5.18 -0.71
C VAL A 66 -6.97 -5.28 0.77
N HIS A 67 -6.17 -6.28 1.12
CA HIS A 67 -5.72 -6.51 2.50
C HIS A 67 -4.24 -6.20 2.65
N PHE A 68 -3.92 -5.43 3.67
CA PHE A 68 -2.57 -5.02 4.02
C PHE A 68 -2.08 -5.81 5.23
N ALA A 69 -0.97 -6.52 5.08
CA ALA A 69 -0.34 -7.24 6.20
C ALA A 69 0.31 -6.30 7.23
N ALA A 70 0.57 -5.04 6.84
CA ALA A 70 1.09 -3.99 7.70
C ALA A 70 0.60 -2.62 7.21
N ARG A 71 0.73 -1.55 8.02
CA ARG A 71 0.35 -0.19 7.58
C ARG A 71 1.32 0.36 6.54
N ILE A 72 1.08 0.02 5.28
CA ILE A 72 2.00 0.29 4.18
C ILE A 72 1.42 1.38 3.29
N PRO A 73 2.07 2.55 3.16
CA PRO A 73 1.58 3.63 2.31
C PRO A 73 1.76 3.29 0.82
N VAL A 74 0.78 2.62 0.21
CA VAL A 74 0.78 2.26 -1.21
C VAL A 74 -0.04 3.27 -2.01
N ARG A 75 0.35 3.50 -3.27
CA ARG A 75 -0.46 4.26 -4.24
C ARG A 75 -1.49 3.30 -4.86
N PRO A 76 -2.80 3.48 -4.65
CA PRO A 76 -3.82 2.55 -5.14
C PRO A 76 -3.75 2.31 -6.65
N VAL A 77 -3.44 3.33 -7.46
CA VAL A 77 -3.24 3.18 -8.91
C VAL A 77 -2.18 2.12 -9.25
N ARG A 78 -1.07 2.10 -8.52
CA ARG A 78 -0.01 1.10 -8.71
C ARG A 78 -0.46 -0.28 -8.29
N LEU A 79 -1.18 -0.38 -7.17
CA LEU A 79 -1.71 -1.63 -6.65
C LEU A 79 -2.71 -2.26 -7.61
N ILE A 80 -3.66 -1.47 -8.14
CA ILE A 80 -4.66 -1.94 -9.10
C ILE A 80 -3.99 -2.36 -10.41
N ALA A 81 -3.01 -1.59 -10.90
CA ALA A 81 -2.25 -1.93 -12.11
C ALA A 81 -1.52 -3.28 -11.95
N GLU A 82 -0.75 -3.45 -10.87
CA GLU A 82 0.00 -4.68 -10.60
C GLU A 82 -0.94 -5.87 -10.33
N GLY A 83 -2.02 -5.67 -9.55
CA GLY A 83 -2.93 -6.75 -9.14
C GLY A 83 -3.94 -7.18 -10.21
N CYS A 84 -4.34 -6.26 -11.09
CA CYS A 84 -5.27 -6.57 -12.20
C CYS A 84 -4.54 -6.84 -13.53
N GLY A 85 -3.21 -6.71 -13.57
CA GLY A 85 -2.42 -6.83 -14.79
C GLY A 85 -2.69 -5.73 -15.82
N LEU A 86 -3.03 -4.53 -15.35
CA LEU A 86 -3.35 -3.36 -16.17
C LEU A 86 -2.18 -2.38 -16.19
N SER A 87 -2.10 -1.56 -17.22
CA SER A 87 -1.19 -0.41 -17.21
C SER A 87 -1.71 0.70 -16.28
N ARG A 88 -0.80 1.55 -15.79
CA ARG A 88 -1.18 2.70 -14.95
C ARG A 88 -2.14 3.66 -15.66
N ALA A 89 -1.91 3.89 -16.96
CA ALA A 89 -2.76 4.75 -17.79
C ALA A 89 -4.18 4.18 -17.93
N GLU A 90 -4.33 2.86 -18.08
CA GLU A 90 -5.65 2.22 -18.09
C GLU A 90 -6.36 2.42 -16.75
N VAL A 91 -5.67 2.24 -15.63
CA VAL A 91 -6.27 2.46 -14.30
C VAL A 91 -6.70 3.92 -14.10
N GLU A 92 -5.87 4.89 -14.52
CA GLU A 92 -6.22 6.31 -14.45
C GLU A 92 -7.40 6.67 -15.36
N SER A 93 -7.48 6.09 -16.56
CA SER A 93 -8.63 6.25 -17.46
C SER A 93 -9.91 5.72 -16.82
N LEU A 94 -9.85 4.55 -16.18
CA LEU A 94 -11.01 3.95 -15.52
C LEU A 94 -11.48 4.72 -14.29
N LEU A 95 -10.56 5.34 -13.56
CA LEU A 95 -10.87 6.27 -12.48
C LEU A 95 -11.54 7.53 -13.01
N ALA A 96 -11.04 8.08 -14.13
CA ALA A 96 -11.63 9.25 -14.78
C ALA A 96 -13.01 8.97 -15.38
N GLU A 97 -13.21 7.77 -15.93
CA GLU A 97 -14.47 7.27 -16.48
C GLU A 97 -15.48 6.86 -15.40
N GLY A 98 -15.10 6.86 -14.11
CA GLY A 98 -15.97 6.44 -13.00
C GLY A 98 -16.26 4.94 -12.96
N LYS A 99 -15.50 4.13 -13.69
CA LYS A 99 -15.61 2.66 -13.72
C LYS A 99 -14.93 1.97 -12.55
N VAL A 100 -14.16 2.72 -11.76
CA VAL A 100 -13.56 2.26 -10.50
C VAL A 100 -14.20 3.07 -9.38
N VAL A 101 -15.02 2.41 -8.56
CA VAL A 101 -15.69 3.06 -7.42
C VAL A 101 -15.09 2.51 -6.13
N SER A 102 -14.69 3.40 -5.22
CA SER A 102 -14.21 3.01 -3.90
C SER A 102 -14.71 3.98 -2.85
N ALA A 103 -14.93 3.47 -1.64
CA ALA A 103 -15.23 4.30 -0.48
C ALA A 103 -14.02 5.17 -0.06
N VAL A 104 -12.81 4.81 -0.49
CA VAL A 104 -11.56 5.51 -0.18
C VAL A 104 -11.06 6.28 -1.40
N ARG A 105 -10.46 7.45 -1.17
CA ARG A 105 -9.89 8.26 -2.25
C ARG A 105 -8.67 7.58 -2.87
N LEU A 106 -8.85 6.99 -4.04
CA LEU A 106 -7.83 6.23 -4.77
C LEU A 106 -6.70 7.10 -5.40
N SER A 107 -6.86 8.43 -5.41
CA SER A 107 -5.87 9.38 -5.92
C SER A 107 -4.71 9.65 -4.95
N GLY A 108 -4.82 9.21 -3.69
CA GLY A 108 -3.85 9.45 -2.62
C GLY A 108 -2.94 8.26 -2.32
N LYS A 109 -2.26 8.29 -1.18
CA LYS A 109 -1.66 7.08 -0.58
C LYS A 109 -2.67 6.50 0.40
N VAL A 110 -2.82 5.18 0.39
CA VAL A 110 -3.66 4.43 1.33
C VAL A 110 -2.77 3.46 2.09
N SER A 111 -3.00 3.35 3.41
CA SER A 111 -2.17 2.54 4.33
C SER A 111 -2.98 1.54 5.15
N GLY A 112 -4.19 1.23 4.71
CA GLY A 112 -5.06 0.25 5.35
C GLY A 112 -6.01 -0.36 4.34
N ASP A 113 -6.67 -1.43 4.77
CA ASP A 113 -7.57 -2.23 3.95
C ASP A 113 -8.66 -1.37 3.32
N PHE A 114 -8.94 -1.65 2.05
CA PHE A 114 -10.01 -0.98 1.33
C PHE A 114 -10.60 -1.90 0.27
N THR A 115 -11.83 -1.60 -0.10
CA THR A 115 -12.55 -2.29 -1.17
C THR A 115 -12.82 -1.32 -2.31
N PHE A 116 -12.79 -1.83 -3.53
CA PHE A 116 -13.22 -1.09 -4.72
C PHE A 116 -13.97 -2.01 -5.67
N THR A 117 -14.90 -1.43 -6.42
CA THR A 117 -15.67 -2.13 -7.43
C THR A 117 -15.17 -1.72 -8.81
N LEU A 118 -14.91 -2.70 -9.66
CA LEU A 118 -14.62 -2.50 -11.08
C LEU A 118 -15.90 -2.71 -11.89
N GLY A 119 -16.23 -1.74 -12.74
CA GLY A 119 -17.38 -1.80 -13.63
C GLY A 119 -17.26 -2.90 -14.69
N PRO A 120 -18.40 -3.39 -15.22
CA PRO A 120 -18.44 -4.49 -16.19
C PRO A 120 -17.73 -4.12 -17.50
N GLY A 121 -17.01 -5.08 -18.08
CA GLY A 121 -16.34 -4.95 -19.40
C GLY A 121 -14.82 -5.01 -19.39
N LEU A 122 -14.16 -5.16 -18.24
CA LEU A 122 -12.71 -5.34 -18.18
C LEU A 122 -12.28 -6.79 -18.34
N LYS A 123 -11.35 -7.02 -19.28
CA LYS A 123 -10.58 -8.26 -19.38
C LYS A 123 -9.53 -8.28 -18.26
N THR A 124 -9.92 -8.59 -17.04
CA THR A 124 -8.97 -8.85 -15.95
C THR A 124 -8.15 -10.10 -16.29
N ARG A 125 -6.85 -9.93 -16.55
CA ARG A 125 -5.90 -11.05 -16.52
C ARG A 125 -5.59 -11.32 -15.05
N ARG A 126 -6.13 -12.41 -14.50
CA ARG A 126 -5.79 -12.85 -13.14
C ARG A 126 -4.27 -13.01 -13.06
N VAL A 127 -3.63 -12.22 -12.21
CA VAL A 127 -2.27 -12.50 -11.77
C VAL A 127 -2.40 -13.18 -10.42
N ALA A 128 -2.32 -14.51 -10.42
CA ALA A 128 -2.16 -15.27 -9.21
C ALA A 128 -0.71 -15.12 -8.73
N ARG A 129 -0.49 -14.36 -7.65
CA ARG A 129 0.59 -14.61 -6.69
C ARG A 129 0.32 -13.92 -5.37
#